data_AF-A0A9D7SVX2-F1
#
_entry.id   AF-A0A9D7SVX2-F1
#
_cell.length_a   1.000
_cell.length_b   1.000
_cell.length_c   1.000
_cell.angle_alpha   90.00
_cell.angle_beta   90.00
_cell.angle_gamma   90.00
#
_symmetry.space_group_name_H-M   'P 1'
#
loop_
_entity.id
_entity.type
_entity.pdbx_description
1 polymer ?
#
loop_
_entity_poly.entity_id
_entity_poly.type
_entity_poly.pdbx_seq_one_letter_code
_entity_poly.pdbx_strand_id
1 'polypeptide(L)'
;MRFDNANFQSGNGYSVAFLPGAVLSNSTFRSAQLNGVDFSNSYIINGQFNNLTLLSTNFSGATMPQCNFQNSVLEGVIFKGAILQSTNFSQCTMKISPTGGAGVDFTCTQLGGANFANAIILQANFSDAVMPTSDLCCKTLDGYYCGIIAINQLGYGAITFPVLNNNITCPNGDFAKCTGSQWELPGWRSANCNSQHVTQILWYKPNCGGHDTTGIINFPDPNLQASIFNQMSGGNPDYVITKNAAAQVVSLNCPSASISNLDGLQYFTSLQQLNLSGNKLVDGTFFTRLPTLHSLNVSGNQLSILNLQGLSALNVLNASNNKLVTVLLDASSYLNYLDVSYNSLSQMDITVQNTLNYVDMSNNLLTSVGNLSNFSSVNSIYLQNNSLTQIGNLANIFNNGQGNLLYMNISCNLPFLCNTLGLSSTPAQRDFLTHSLCGVNDLPGCHTSPKNSPSPNKTKQDVKTKNKS
;
A
#
# COMPACT_ATOMS: atom_id res chain seq x y z
N MET A 1 18.32 -21.02 -5.63
CA MET A 1 19.69 -21.29 -6.14
C MET A 1 20.13 -20.09 -6.98
N ARG A 2 21.39 -19.65 -6.89
CA ARG A 2 21.94 -18.45 -7.56
C ARG A 2 22.98 -18.91 -8.58
N PHE A 3 22.90 -18.44 -9.83
CA PHE A 3 23.64 -19.04 -10.96
C PHE A 3 24.41 -18.00 -11.76
N ASP A 4 25.59 -17.65 -11.30
CA ASP A 4 26.53 -16.82 -12.06
C ASP A 4 27.39 -17.74 -12.98
N ASN A 5 27.56 -17.39 -14.26
CA ASN A 5 28.33 -18.13 -15.30
C ASN A 5 27.82 -19.54 -15.69
N ALA A 6 26.57 -19.88 -15.38
CA ALA A 6 26.01 -21.18 -15.73
C ALA A 6 25.65 -21.28 -17.22
N ASN A 7 26.02 -22.41 -17.83
CA ASN A 7 25.63 -22.75 -19.20
C ASN A 7 24.52 -23.81 -19.17
N PHE A 8 23.30 -23.41 -19.51
CA PHE A 8 22.13 -24.28 -19.43
C PHE A 8 21.75 -24.82 -20.80
N GLN A 9 22.35 -25.94 -21.24
CA GLN A 9 22.13 -26.53 -22.57
C GLN A 9 21.24 -27.78 -22.57
N SER A 10 20.67 -28.13 -23.73
CA SER A 10 20.38 -29.51 -24.08
C SER A 10 21.55 -30.13 -24.85
N GLY A 11 21.91 -31.36 -24.52
CA GLY A 11 22.90 -32.16 -25.24
C GLY A 11 22.41 -33.59 -25.37
N ASN A 12 22.76 -34.27 -26.46
CA ASN A 12 22.53 -35.71 -26.60
C ASN A 12 23.38 -36.45 -25.56
N GLY A 13 22.76 -36.82 -24.42
CA GLY A 13 23.40 -37.60 -23.36
C GLY A 13 23.62 -36.88 -22.02
N TYR A 14 23.19 -35.62 -21.84
CA TYR A 14 23.17 -34.96 -20.53
C TYR A 14 21.73 -34.60 -20.13
N SER A 15 21.43 -34.72 -18.84
CA SER A 15 20.16 -34.24 -18.28
C SER A 15 20.08 -32.72 -18.44
N VAL A 16 19.02 -32.24 -19.08
CA VAL A 16 18.72 -30.82 -19.26
C VAL A 16 18.60 -30.15 -17.89
N ALA A 17 19.05 -28.90 -17.77
CA ALA A 17 18.99 -28.17 -16.52
C ALA A 17 17.54 -28.03 -16.03
N PHE A 18 17.27 -28.44 -14.79
CA PHE A 18 15.97 -28.40 -14.13
C PHE A 18 16.04 -27.45 -12.93
N LEU A 19 15.39 -26.30 -13.04
CA LEU A 19 15.53 -25.15 -12.14
C LEU A 19 14.19 -24.58 -11.67
N PRO A 20 13.21 -25.41 -11.26
CA PRO A 20 11.94 -24.88 -10.81
C PRO A 20 12.11 -24.05 -9.54
N GLY A 21 11.37 -22.95 -9.43
CA GLY A 21 11.43 -22.07 -8.25
C GLY A 21 12.75 -21.32 -8.07
N ALA A 22 13.65 -21.34 -9.04
CA ALA A 22 14.92 -20.61 -8.96
C ALA A 22 14.69 -19.09 -8.87
N VAL A 23 15.56 -18.38 -8.16
CA VAL A 23 15.53 -16.91 -8.06
C VAL A 23 16.68 -16.37 -8.89
N LEU A 24 16.35 -15.70 -10.00
CA LEU A 24 17.27 -15.30 -11.06
C LEU A 24 17.10 -13.81 -11.42
N SER A 25 16.45 -13.02 -10.57
CA SER A 25 16.22 -11.59 -10.82
C SER A 25 17.52 -10.81 -11.11
N ASN A 26 17.48 -9.93 -12.10
CA ASN A 26 18.60 -9.16 -12.66
C ASN A 26 19.71 -10.01 -13.33
N SER A 27 19.48 -11.31 -13.57
CA SER A 27 20.46 -12.17 -14.25
C SER A 27 20.51 -11.90 -15.74
N THR A 28 21.68 -12.13 -16.33
CA THR A 28 21.90 -12.04 -17.78
C THR A 28 22.20 -13.40 -18.36
N PHE A 29 21.50 -13.77 -19.45
CA PHE A 29 21.62 -15.06 -20.13
C PHE A 29 22.25 -14.94 -21.53
N ARG A 30 23.01 -13.87 -21.79
CA ARG A 30 23.66 -13.65 -23.09
C ARG A 30 24.50 -14.86 -23.49
N SER A 31 24.32 -15.33 -24.72
CA SER A 31 25.00 -16.51 -25.28
C SER A 31 24.72 -17.83 -24.52
N ALA A 32 23.73 -17.88 -23.64
CA ALA A 32 23.41 -19.09 -22.90
C ALA A 32 22.68 -20.14 -23.75
N GLN A 33 23.01 -21.38 -23.42
CA GLN A 33 22.46 -22.68 -23.85
C GLN A 33 20.96 -22.97 -24.00
N LEU A 34 20.00 -22.08 -23.72
CA LEU A 34 18.76 -22.41 -22.94
C LEU A 34 17.71 -23.42 -23.49
N ASN A 35 18.03 -24.20 -24.52
CA ASN A 35 17.17 -25.21 -25.12
C ASN A 35 16.73 -26.28 -24.09
N GLY A 36 15.41 -26.45 -23.95
CA GLY A 36 14.77 -27.45 -23.11
C GLY A 36 14.81 -27.18 -21.60
N VAL A 37 15.43 -26.07 -21.16
CA VAL A 37 15.62 -25.78 -19.73
C VAL A 37 14.29 -25.53 -19.04
N ASP A 38 14.14 -26.08 -17.83
CA ASP A 38 12.94 -25.89 -17.01
C ASP A 38 13.15 -24.80 -15.95
N PHE A 39 12.53 -23.65 -16.18
CA PHE A 39 12.44 -22.50 -15.28
C PHE A 39 11.02 -22.36 -14.66
N SER A 40 10.23 -23.42 -14.60
CA SER A 40 8.86 -23.33 -14.08
C SER A 40 8.81 -22.79 -12.65
N ASN A 41 7.82 -21.95 -12.35
CA ASN A 41 7.63 -21.31 -11.04
C ASN A 41 8.83 -20.47 -10.55
N SER A 42 9.79 -20.16 -11.41
CA SER A 42 10.96 -19.34 -11.05
C SER A 42 10.61 -17.85 -10.90
N TYR A 43 11.45 -17.12 -10.18
CA TYR A 43 11.35 -15.67 -10.00
C TYR A 43 12.48 -14.98 -10.75
N ILE A 44 12.16 -14.34 -11.87
CA ILE A 44 13.12 -13.71 -12.79
C ILE A 44 12.69 -12.27 -13.08
N ILE A 45 12.84 -11.38 -12.12
CA ILE A 45 12.52 -9.96 -12.33
C ILE A 45 13.68 -9.32 -13.13
N ASN A 46 13.39 -8.59 -14.21
CA ASN A 46 14.42 -7.89 -14.99
C ASN A 46 15.53 -8.81 -15.58
N GLY A 47 15.17 -10.05 -15.95
CA GLY A 47 16.09 -10.99 -16.60
C GLY A 47 16.40 -10.62 -18.07
N GLN A 48 17.66 -10.78 -18.50
CA GLN A 48 18.10 -10.43 -19.85
C GLN A 48 18.25 -11.68 -20.73
N PHE A 49 17.27 -11.93 -21.60
CA PHE A 49 17.17 -13.04 -22.57
C PHE A 49 17.28 -12.57 -24.03
N ASN A 50 17.83 -11.38 -24.27
CA ASN A 50 17.86 -10.74 -25.58
C ASN A 50 18.92 -11.37 -26.52
N ASN A 51 18.60 -11.46 -27.81
CA ASN A 51 19.42 -12.09 -28.86
C ASN A 51 19.73 -13.58 -28.60
N LEU A 52 18.75 -14.35 -28.14
CA LEU A 52 18.88 -15.79 -27.90
C LEU A 52 17.99 -16.61 -28.83
N THR A 53 18.34 -17.87 -29.05
CA THR A 53 17.41 -18.88 -29.56
C THR A 53 17.01 -19.77 -28.40
N LEU A 54 15.70 -19.81 -28.11
CA LEU A 54 15.10 -20.64 -27.06
C LEU A 54 14.26 -21.72 -27.73
N LEU A 55 14.69 -22.98 -27.60
CA LEU A 55 13.94 -24.13 -28.09
C LEU A 55 13.32 -24.89 -26.92
N SER A 56 11.99 -24.96 -26.87
CA SER A 56 11.25 -25.76 -25.88
C SER A 56 11.59 -25.46 -24.40
N THR A 57 12.06 -24.25 -24.11
CA THR A 57 12.31 -23.78 -22.73
C THR A 57 10.97 -23.60 -21.99
N ASN A 58 10.91 -24.05 -20.74
CA ASN A 58 9.69 -24.02 -19.93
C ASN A 58 9.76 -22.91 -18.87
N PHE A 59 8.87 -21.93 -18.95
CA PHE A 59 8.67 -20.84 -17.98
C PHE A 59 7.29 -20.90 -17.32
N SER A 60 6.63 -22.07 -17.31
CA SER A 60 5.27 -22.20 -16.79
C SER A 60 5.18 -21.71 -15.34
N GLY A 61 4.21 -20.84 -15.04
CA GLY A 61 4.00 -20.28 -13.69
C GLY A 61 5.11 -19.35 -13.19
N ALA A 62 6.13 -19.03 -14.01
CA ALA A 62 7.23 -18.17 -13.59
C ALA A 62 6.77 -16.71 -13.40
N THR A 63 7.35 -16.03 -12.40
CA THR A 63 7.16 -14.59 -12.19
C THR A 63 8.32 -13.83 -12.82
N MET A 64 8.07 -13.23 -13.99
CA MET A 64 9.10 -12.68 -14.87
C MET A 64 8.84 -11.25 -15.36
N PRO A 65 8.42 -10.30 -14.51
CA PRO A 65 8.15 -8.95 -14.95
C PRO A 65 9.44 -8.25 -15.41
N GLN A 66 9.30 -7.34 -16.38
CA GLN A 66 10.38 -6.51 -16.92
C GLN A 66 11.53 -7.31 -17.56
N CYS A 67 11.32 -8.58 -17.89
CA CYS A 67 12.30 -9.36 -18.65
C CYS A 67 12.48 -8.81 -20.07
N ASN A 68 13.63 -9.11 -20.66
CA ASN A 68 13.99 -8.65 -21.99
C ASN A 68 14.27 -9.83 -22.92
N PHE A 69 13.37 -10.10 -23.86
CA PHE A 69 13.50 -11.10 -24.92
C PHE A 69 13.81 -10.46 -26.28
N GLN A 70 14.14 -9.16 -26.35
CA GLN A 70 14.31 -8.45 -27.62
C GLN A 70 15.25 -9.19 -28.60
N ASN A 71 14.87 -9.22 -29.88
CA ASN A 71 15.61 -9.88 -30.98
C ASN A 71 15.82 -11.39 -30.79
N SER A 72 15.06 -12.05 -29.93
CA SER A 72 15.21 -13.50 -29.70
C SER A 72 14.30 -14.34 -30.58
N VAL A 73 14.73 -15.57 -30.87
CA VAL A 73 13.94 -16.59 -31.56
C VAL A 73 13.37 -17.55 -30.52
N LEU A 74 12.03 -17.65 -30.44
CA LEU A 74 11.29 -18.47 -29.49
C LEU A 74 10.60 -19.61 -30.26
N GLU A 75 11.09 -20.83 -30.07
CA GLU A 75 10.63 -22.03 -30.78
C GLU A 75 9.95 -22.98 -29.78
N GLY A 76 8.61 -23.00 -29.76
CA GLY A 76 7.86 -23.86 -28.82
C GLY A 76 8.10 -23.58 -27.33
N VAL A 77 8.44 -22.34 -26.96
CA VAL A 77 8.64 -21.91 -25.57
C VAL A 77 7.31 -21.90 -24.82
N ILE A 78 7.32 -22.31 -23.54
CA ILE A 78 6.10 -22.42 -22.73
C ILE A 78 6.09 -21.33 -21.65
N PHE A 79 5.21 -20.35 -21.77
CA PHE A 79 4.95 -19.31 -20.78
C PHE A 79 3.65 -19.54 -19.99
N LYS A 80 3.01 -20.71 -20.10
CA LYS A 80 1.71 -20.96 -19.49
C LYS A 80 1.60 -20.50 -18.03
N GLY A 81 0.67 -19.60 -17.73
CA GLY A 81 0.44 -19.08 -16.38
C GLY A 81 1.51 -18.12 -15.85
N ALA A 82 2.47 -17.71 -16.67
CA ALA A 82 3.56 -16.83 -16.26
C ALA A 82 3.11 -15.36 -16.10
N ILE A 83 3.80 -14.63 -15.22
CA ILE A 83 3.64 -13.18 -15.05
C ILE A 83 4.72 -12.48 -15.87
N LEU A 84 4.32 -11.88 -17.00
CA LEU A 84 5.20 -11.29 -18.01
C LEU A 84 4.99 -9.77 -18.14
N GLN A 85 4.57 -9.12 -17.06
CA GLN A 85 4.26 -7.69 -17.05
C GLN A 85 5.47 -6.85 -17.48
N SER A 86 5.27 -5.86 -18.34
CA SER A 86 6.32 -4.99 -18.87
C SER A 86 7.50 -5.73 -19.53
N THR A 87 7.28 -6.97 -19.99
CA THR A 87 8.30 -7.76 -20.67
C THR A 87 8.51 -7.27 -22.10
N ASN A 88 9.76 -7.11 -22.51
CA ASN A 88 10.12 -6.69 -23.86
C ASN A 88 10.26 -7.90 -24.80
N PHE A 89 9.28 -8.11 -25.66
CA PHE A 89 9.28 -9.06 -26.77
C PHE A 89 9.52 -8.39 -28.14
N SER A 90 9.99 -7.14 -28.17
CA SER A 90 10.15 -6.42 -29.44
C SER A 90 11.13 -7.14 -30.37
N GLN A 91 10.85 -7.14 -31.68
CA GLN A 91 11.69 -7.77 -32.70
C GLN A 91 11.93 -9.29 -32.50
N CYS A 92 11.16 -9.96 -31.64
CA CYS A 92 11.24 -11.42 -31.49
C CYS A 92 10.74 -12.14 -32.74
N THR A 93 11.18 -13.38 -32.95
CA THR A 93 10.53 -14.33 -33.86
C THR A 93 9.98 -15.51 -33.06
N MET A 94 8.67 -15.69 -33.04
CA MET A 94 7.98 -16.81 -32.39
C MET A 94 7.50 -17.79 -33.46
N LYS A 95 7.82 -19.07 -33.32
CA LYS A 95 7.43 -20.12 -34.26
C LYS A 95 7.33 -21.49 -33.59
N ILE A 96 6.86 -22.48 -34.34
CA ILE A 96 6.84 -23.88 -33.91
C ILE A 96 8.24 -24.43 -33.67
N SER A 97 8.34 -25.43 -32.80
CA SER A 97 9.57 -26.22 -32.63
C SER A 97 9.96 -26.93 -33.95
N PRO A 98 11.25 -27.02 -34.31
CA PRO A 98 11.73 -27.79 -35.45
C PRO A 98 11.37 -29.29 -35.39
N THR A 99 11.09 -29.81 -34.20
CA THR A 99 10.66 -31.21 -33.99
C THR A 99 9.15 -31.41 -34.13
N GLY A 100 8.39 -30.38 -34.52
CA GLY A 100 6.93 -30.38 -34.56
C GLY A 100 6.29 -30.05 -33.20
N GLY A 101 4.98 -29.74 -33.21
CA GLY A 101 4.20 -29.39 -32.00
C GLY A 101 3.53 -28.01 -32.07
N ALA A 102 3.02 -27.54 -30.93
CA ALA A 102 2.45 -26.19 -30.80
C ALA A 102 3.56 -25.11 -30.87
N GLY A 103 3.20 -23.89 -31.28
CA GLY A 103 4.09 -22.73 -31.18
C GLY A 103 4.26 -22.25 -29.74
N VAL A 104 4.68 -21.01 -29.56
CA VAL A 104 4.89 -20.43 -28.21
C VAL A 104 3.58 -20.37 -27.43
N ASP A 105 3.57 -20.88 -26.19
CA ASP A 105 2.37 -21.00 -25.36
C ASP A 105 2.31 -19.88 -24.31
N PHE A 106 1.43 -18.90 -24.52
CA PHE A 106 1.09 -17.82 -23.60
C PHE A 106 -0.22 -18.06 -22.86
N THR A 107 -0.73 -19.29 -22.80
CA THR A 107 -2.00 -19.55 -22.12
C THR A 107 -1.97 -19.07 -20.68
N CYS A 108 -3.05 -18.44 -20.20
CA CYS A 108 -3.13 -17.97 -18.81
C CYS A 108 -2.09 -16.91 -18.38
N THR A 109 -1.39 -16.25 -19.30
CA THR A 109 -0.31 -15.32 -18.95
C THR A 109 -0.81 -13.93 -18.55
N GLN A 110 -0.05 -13.24 -17.71
CA GLN A 110 -0.28 -11.82 -17.40
C GLN A 110 0.68 -10.93 -18.19
N LEU A 111 0.16 -10.11 -19.11
CA LEU A 111 1.00 -9.40 -20.08
C LEU A 111 1.07 -7.87 -19.90
N GLY A 112 0.39 -7.28 -18.90
CA GLY A 112 0.25 -5.82 -18.77
C GLY A 112 1.57 -5.05 -18.96
N GLY A 113 1.63 -4.13 -19.94
CA GLY A 113 2.82 -3.35 -20.29
C GLY A 113 3.84 -4.05 -21.21
N ALA A 114 3.64 -5.32 -21.59
CA ALA A 114 4.56 -6.02 -22.46
C ALA A 114 4.64 -5.40 -23.88
N ASN A 115 5.79 -5.52 -24.53
CA ASN A 115 6.06 -4.88 -25.81
C ASN A 115 6.42 -5.92 -26.88
N PHE A 116 5.54 -6.16 -27.85
CA PHE A 116 5.75 -7.03 -29.02
C PHE A 116 5.99 -6.23 -30.31
N ALA A 117 6.40 -4.95 -30.22
CA ALA A 117 6.66 -4.12 -31.41
C ALA A 117 7.63 -4.82 -32.38
N ASN A 118 7.26 -4.89 -33.66
CA ASN A 118 8.05 -5.53 -34.72
C ASN A 118 8.36 -7.03 -34.50
N ALA A 119 7.68 -7.71 -33.58
CA ALA A 119 7.80 -9.15 -33.44
C ALA A 119 7.13 -9.89 -34.61
N ILE A 120 7.69 -11.02 -35.02
CA ILE A 120 7.09 -11.99 -35.93
C ILE A 120 6.46 -13.09 -35.09
N ILE A 121 5.14 -13.26 -35.16
CA ILE A 121 4.40 -14.24 -34.35
C ILE A 121 3.74 -15.28 -35.26
N LEU A 122 4.31 -16.49 -35.29
CA LEU A 122 3.80 -17.62 -36.08
C LEU A 122 3.28 -18.70 -35.11
N GLN A 123 1.97 -18.95 -35.14
CA GLN A 123 1.32 -20.05 -34.41
C GLN A 123 1.50 -20.04 -32.88
N ALA A 124 1.58 -18.85 -32.26
CA ALA A 124 1.58 -18.72 -30.81
C ALA A 124 0.14 -18.85 -30.24
N ASN A 125 0.02 -19.45 -29.06
CA ASN A 125 -1.25 -19.63 -28.35
C ASN A 125 -1.39 -18.58 -27.25
N PHE A 126 -2.41 -17.72 -27.32
CA PHE A 126 -2.71 -16.70 -26.30
C PHE A 126 -4.02 -16.95 -25.55
N SER A 127 -4.59 -18.17 -25.61
CA SER A 127 -5.86 -18.47 -24.94
C SER A 127 -5.81 -18.09 -23.46
N ASP A 128 -6.80 -17.33 -23.00
CA ASP A 128 -6.97 -16.93 -21.60
C ASP A 128 -5.82 -16.07 -21.01
N ALA A 129 -5.01 -15.40 -21.85
CA ALA A 129 -4.07 -14.38 -21.38
C ALA A 129 -4.80 -13.09 -20.92
N VAL A 130 -4.36 -12.43 -19.84
CA VAL A 130 -5.12 -11.39 -19.11
C VAL A 130 -4.38 -10.04 -18.89
N MET A 131 -5.13 -8.93 -18.74
CA MET A 131 -4.62 -7.55 -18.43
C MET A 131 -5.63 -6.61 -17.71
N PRO A 132 -5.36 -6.11 -16.47
CA PRO A 132 -4.84 -6.89 -15.36
C PRO A 132 -5.88 -7.97 -14.97
N THR A 133 -5.51 -8.89 -14.08
CA THR A 133 -6.19 -10.19 -13.85
C THR A 133 -7.71 -10.24 -14.06
N SER A 134 -8.16 -11.19 -14.89
CA SER A 134 -9.46 -11.85 -14.69
C SER A 134 -9.30 -13.38 -14.84
N ASP A 135 -9.18 -14.08 -13.72
CA ASP A 135 -10.16 -15.08 -13.30
C ASP A 135 -10.32 -16.42 -14.04
N LEU A 136 -10.07 -16.50 -15.34
CA LEU A 136 -10.39 -17.71 -16.11
C LEU A 136 -9.27 -18.74 -16.20
N CYS A 137 -8.10 -18.44 -15.64
CA CYS A 137 -7.02 -19.41 -15.54
C CYS A 137 -6.70 -19.78 -14.10
N CYS A 138 -6.99 -21.05 -13.77
CA CYS A 138 -6.79 -21.73 -12.48
C CYS A 138 -7.84 -21.44 -11.41
N LYS A 139 -8.99 -22.13 -11.54
CA LYS A 139 -10.14 -22.14 -10.64
C LYS A 139 -9.79 -22.69 -9.22
N THR A 140 -10.09 -21.93 -8.17
CA THR A 140 -10.53 -22.43 -6.85
C THR A 140 -11.84 -21.73 -6.44
N LEU A 141 -12.54 -22.27 -5.44
CA LEU A 141 -13.98 -22.17 -5.21
C LEU A 141 -14.63 -20.79 -4.94
N ASP A 142 -13.88 -19.69 -4.74
CA ASP A 142 -14.43 -18.52 -4.00
C ASP A 142 -14.24 -17.13 -4.65
N GLY A 143 -14.30 -17.01 -5.98
CA GLY A 143 -14.48 -15.69 -6.62
C GLY A 143 -13.30 -14.72 -6.49
N TYR A 144 -13.36 -13.59 -7.20
CA TYR A 144 -12.18 -13.02 -7.83
C TYR A 144 -11.80 -11.58 -7.44
N TYR A 145 -10.51 -11.23 -7.59
CA TYR A 145 -9.83 -10.00 -7.17
C TYR A 145 -9.36 -9.12 -8.36
N CYS A 146 -9.44 -7.78 -8.19
CA CYS A 146 -8.79 -6.77 -9.05
C CYS A 146 -7.73 -5.95 -8.27
N GLY A 147 -6.43 -6.16 -8.56
CA GLY A 147 -5.26 -5.31 -8.18
C GLY A 147 -4.69 -5.54 -6.76
N ILE A 148 -3.38 -5.46 -6.44
CA ILE A 148 -2.10 -4.97 -7.03
C ILE A 148 -0.96 -5.69 -6.26
N ILE A 149 0.23 -5.99 -6.83
CA ILE A 149 1.58 -5.56 -6.35
C ILE A 149 2.59 -5.53 -7.52
N ALA A 150 2.90 -4.33 -8.01
CA ALA A 150 4.25 -3.99 -8.47
C ALA A 150 4.98 -3.34 -7.26
N ILE A 151 6.25 -3.69 -7.06
CA ILE A 151 7.08 -3.30 -5.90
C ILE A 151 7.26 -1.75 -5.79
N ASN A 152 6.80 -0.98 -6.78
CA ASN A 152 7.03 0.46 -6.90
C ASN A 152 5.79 1.31 -7.25
N GLN A 153 4.57 0.78 -7.11
CA GLN A 153 3.32 1.53 -7.36
C GLN A 153 3.20 2.22 -8.75
N LEU A 154 3.97 1.83 -9.76
CA LEU A 154 3.81 2.36 -11.11
C LEU A 154 2.65 1.63 -11.82
N GLY A 155 1.72 2.40 -12.38
CA GLY A 155 0.59 1.86 -13.15
C GLY A 155 1.04 1.01 -14.33
N TYR A 156 0.28 -0.05 -14.64
CA TYR A 156 0.56 -0.93 -15.77
C TYR A 156 0.36 -0.19 -17.10
N GLY A 157 1.35 -0.29 -17.99
CA GLY A 157 1.36 0.38 -19.30
C GLY A 157 0.56 -0.37 -20.38
N ALA A 158 0.34 0.29 -21.52
CA ALA A 158 -0.28 -0.34 -22.69
C ALA A 158 0.62 -1.45 -23.27
N ILE A 159 0.02 -2.49 -23.85
CA ILE A 159 0.74 -3.47 -24.67
C ILE A 159 0.90 -2.96 -26.09
N THR A 160 2.05 -3.22 -26.68
CA THR A 160 2.30 -2.98 -28.11
C THR A 160 2.31 -4.30 -28.87
N PHE A 161 1.45 -4.49 -29.87
CA PHE A 161 1.49 -5.64 -30.79
C PHE A 161 2.15 -5.25 -32.13
N PRO A 162 2.70 -6.21 -32.90
CA PRO A 162 3.33 -5.92 -34.19
C PRO A 162 2.30 -5.60 -35.28
N VAL A 163 2.73 -4.84 -36.29
CA VAL A 163 1.96 -4.61 -37.51
C VAL A 163 2.07 -5.86 -38.40
N LEU A 164 0.94 -6.49 -38.71
CA LEU A 164 0.90 -7.68 -39.56
C LEU A 164 1.04 -7.26 -41.03
N ASN A 165 2.28 -7.13 -41.50
CA ASN A 165 2.58 -6.70 -42.88
C ASN A 165 2.60 -7.82 -43.92
N ASN A 166 2.32 -9.08 -43.55
CA ASN A 166 2.39 -10.24 -44.46
C ASN A 166 1.20 -11.20 -44.28
N ASN A 167 0.88 -11.93 -45.36
CA ASN A 167 -0.13 -13.00 -45.37
C ASN A 167 0.18 -14.06 -44.30
N ILE A 168 -0.74 -14.23 -43.35
CA ILE A 168 -0.65 -15.23 -42.28
C ILE A 168 -1.09 -16.59 -42.84
N THR A 169 -0.30 -17.63 -42.58
CA THR A 169 -0.70 -19.03 -42.80
C THR A 169 -1.54 -19.49 -41.62
N CYS A 170 -2.79 -19.86 -41.88
CA CYS A 170 -3.70 -20.36 -40.86
C CYS A 170 -3.19 -21.69 -40.27
N PRO A 171 -3.58 -22.07 -39.02
CA PRO A 171 -3.17 -23.35 -38.42
C PRO A 171 -3.55 -24.60 -39.23
N ASN A 172 -4.46 -24.46 -40.20
CA ASN A 172 -4.86 -25.51 -41.14
C ASN A 172 -4.03 -25.54 -42.45
N GLY A 173 -3.04 -24.65 -42.60
CA GLY A 173 -2.14 -24.61 -43.77
C GLY A 173 -2.58 -23.71 -44.93
N ASP A 174 -3.71 -23.01 -44.82
CA ASP A 174 -4.20 -22.14 -45.90
C ASP A 174 -3.51 -20.77 -45.94
N PHE A 175 -3.29 -20.28 -47.16
CA PHE A 175 -2.76 -18.94 -47.44
C PHE A 175 -3.88 -18.04 -47.95
N ALA A 176 -4.21 -17.03 -47.14
CA ALA A 176 -5.15 -15.92 -47.37
C ALA A 176 -6.56 -16.07 -46.78
N LYS A 177 -6.92 -15.00 -46.04
CA LYS A 177 -8.14 -14.73 -45.28
C LYS A 177 -8.30 -15.55 -44.01
N CYS A 178 -7.60 -15.13 -42.94
CA CYS A 178 -8.09 -15.37 -41.59
C CYS A 178 -9.51 -14.75 -41.49
N THR A 179 -10.54 -15.59 -41.54
CA THR A 179 -11.88 -15.18 -41.16
C THR A 179 -11.82 -14.82 -39.68
N GLY A 180 -12.41 -13.69 -39.28
CA GLY A 180 -12.27 -13.08 -37.95
C GLY A 180 -12.60 -13.98 -36.75
N SER A 181 -13.05 -15.22 -36.95
CA SER A 181 -13.32 -16.25 -35.94
C SER A 181 -12.08 -16.91 -35.32
N GLN A 182 -10.86 -16.74 -35.86
CA GLN A 182 -9.65 -17.36 -35.28
C GLN A 182 -9.00 -16.55 -34.14
N TRP A 183 -9.60 -15.42 -33.77
CA TRP A 183 -9.18 -14.55 -32.65
C TRP A 183 -10.36 -14.14 -31.76
N GLU A 184 -11.43 -14.93 -31.75
CA GLU A 184 -12.60 -14.67 -30.92
C GLU A 184 -12.38 -15.17 -29.49
N LEU A 185 -12.17 -14.24 -28.56
CA LEU A 185 -12.35 -14.46 -27.12
C LEU A 185 -13.82 -14.17 -26.77
N PRO A 186 -14.60 -15.15 -26.29
CA PRO A 186 -15.99 -14.92 -25.88
C PRO A 186 -16.08 -13.80 -24.85
N GLY A 187 -16.83 -12.73 -25.15
CA GLY A 187 -16.99 -11.56 -24.28
C GLY A 187 -16.09 -10.35 -24.59
N TRP A 188 -15.21 -10.44 -25.58
CA TRP A 188 -14.27 -9.37 -25.97
C TRP A 188 -14.63 -8.78 -27.34
N ARG A 189 -14.53 -7.46 -27.52
CA ARG A 189 -14.59 -6.82 -28.85
C ARG A 189 -13.18 -6.47 -29.31
N SER A 190 -12.62 -7.21 -30.26
CA SER A 190 -11.41 -6.82 -30.98
C SER A 190 -11.77 -6.12 -32.28
N ALA A 191 -11.51 -4.82 -32.37
CA ALA A 191 -11.47 -4.15 -33.67
C ALA A 191 -10.06 -4.34 -34.23
N ASN A 192 -9.92 -5.22 -35.23
CA ASN A 192 -8.77 -5.13 -36.13
C ASN A 192 -8.89 -3.84 -36.94
N CYS A 193 -7.72 -3.30 -37.31
CA CYS A 193 -7.46 -2.19 -38.23
C CYS A 193 -8.67 -1.62 -38.97
N ASN A 194 -8.78 -0.29 -39.03
CA ASN A 194 -9.70 0.34 -39.97
C ASN A 194 -9.40 -0.12 -41.42
N SER A 195 -10.34 0.13 -42.34
CA SER A 195 -10.30 -0.29 -43.75
C SER A 195 -9.07 0.17 -44.56
N GLN A 196 -8.07 0.80 -43.93
CA GLN A 196 -6.86 1.34 -44.54
C GLN A 196 -5.55 0.71 -44.04
N HIS A 197 -5.58 -0.37 -43.25
CA HIS A 197 -4.38 -1.11 -42.82
C HIS A 197 -3.33 -0.27 -42.05
N VAL A 198 -3.77 0.79 -41.35
CA VAL A 198 -2.88 1.65 -40.54
C VAL A 198 -2.86 1.16 -39.09
N THR A 199 -1.67 1.19 -38.45
CA THR A 199 -1.50 0.92 -37.02
C THR A 199 -2.46 1.77 -36.19
N GLN A 200 -3.27 1.14 -35.36
CA GLN A 200 -3.94 1.81 -34.25
C GLN A 200 -3.24 1.42 -32.96
N ILE A 201 -3.02 2.40 -32.08
CA ILE A 201 -2.73 2.15 -30.68
C ILE A 201 -3.91 1.33 -30.15
N LEU A 202 -3.68 0.07 -29.78
CA LEU A 202 -4.76 -0.84 -29.40
C LEU A 202 -5.45 -0.41 -28.11
N TRP A 203 -4.80 0.41 -27.27
CA TRP A 203 -5.40 1.01 -26.08
C TRP A 203 -4.72 2.33 -25.69
N TYR A 204 -5.51 3.40 -25.52
CA TYR A 204 -5.15 4.51 -24.64
C TYR A 204 -5.37 4.06 -23.18
N LYS A 205 -4.76 4.77 -22.20
CA LYS A 205 -5.13 4.69 -20.77
C LYS A 205 -6.66 4.55 -20.71
N PRO A 206 -7.26 3.57 -19.99
CA PRO A 206 -8.70 3.51 -19.89
C PRO A 206 -9.20 4.92 -19.58
N ASN A 207 -10.30 5.35 -20.20
CA ASN A 207 -11.06 6.39 -19.56
C ASN A 207 -11.51 5.81 -18.22
N CYS A 208 -10.70 6.00 -17.17
CA CYS A 208 -11.04 5.67 -15.79
C CYS A 208 -12.13 6.60 -15.25
N GLY A 209 -12.95 7.20 -16.13
CA GLY A 209 -14.17 7.97 -15.88
C GLY A 209 -15.43 7.28 -16.40
N GLY A 210 -15.37 5.99 -16.73
CA GLY A 210 -16.52 5.11 -16.81
C GLY A 210 -16.25 3.89 -15.94
N HIS A 211 -16.45 4.00 -14.64
CA HIS A 211 -16.37 2.85 -13.74
C HIS A 211 -17.29 1.74 -14.27
N ASP A 212 -16.93 0.47 -14.07
CA ASP A 212 -17.97 -0.54 -13.83
C ASP A 212 -18.71 -0.09 -12.57
N THR A 213 -19.71 0.75 -12.81
CA THR A 213 -20.55 1.35 -11.79
C THR A 213 -21.56 0.31 -11.31
N THR A 214 -21.91 -0.70 -12.10
CA THR A 214 -23.03 -1.58 -11.78
C THR A 214 -22.64 -2.86 -11.05
N GLY A 215 -21.35 -3.20 -10.97
CA GLY A 215 -20.87 -4.38 -10.26
C GLY A 215 -21.15 -4.35 -8.75
N ILE A 216 -21.53 -5.52 -8.20
CA ILE A 216 -21.72 -5.76 -6.77
C ILE A 216 -20.35 -5.72 -6.07
N ILE A 217 -20.27 -5.08 -4.90
CA ILE A 217 -19.07 -5.13 -4.06
C ILE A 217 -19.09 -6.41 -3.23
N ASN A 218 -18.01 -7.19 -3.31
CA ASN A 218 -17.76 -8.29 -2.38
C ASN A 218 -16.96 -7.77 -1.17
N PHE A 219 -17.50 -7.96 0.03
CA PHE A 219 -16.85 -7.59 1.28
C PHE A 219 -16.40 -8.87 1.98
N PRO A 220 -15.09 -9.14 2.07
CA PRO A 220 -14.59 -10.33 2.77
C PRO A 220 -14.97 -10.37 4.26
N ASP A 221 -15.17 -9.19 4.88
CA ASP A 221 -15.66 -9.09 6.25
C ASP A 221 -17.19 -8.95 6.28
N PRO A 222 -17.93 -9.97 6.76
CA PRO A 222 -19.38 -9.92 6.79
C PRO A 222 -19.92 -8.86 7.77
N ASN A 223 -19.15 -8.48 8.79
CA ASN A 223 -19.58 -7.42 9.70
C ASN A 223 -19.49 -6.06 9.04
N LEU A 224 -18.44 -5.82 8.23
CA LEU A 224 -18.33 -4.62 7.43
C LEU A 224 -19.49 -4.53 6.43
N GLN A 225 -19.76 -5.63 5.73
CA GLN A 225 -20.88 -5.70 4.80
C GLN A 225 -22.20 -5.36 5.49
N ALA A 226 -22.48 -5.98 6.64
CA ALA A 226 -23.70 -5.74 7.40
C ALA A 226 -23.81 -4.29 7.89
N SER A 227 -22.72 -3.71 8.42
CA SER A 227 -22.70 -2.32 8.87
C SER A 227 -23.02 -1.35 7.74
N ILE A 228 -22.46 -1.56 6.54
CA ILE A 228 -22.71 -0.70 5.37
C ILE A 228 -24.12 -0.94 4.83
N PHE A 229 -24.54 -2.20 4.71
CA PHE A 229 -25.87 -2.58 4.23
C PHE A 229 -26.99 -1.94 5.07
N ASN A 230 -26.85 -1.94 6.40
CA ASN A 230 -27.84 -1.33 7.29
C ASN A 230 -27.98 0.19 7.09
N GLN A 231 -26.93 0.86 6.62
CA GLN A 231 -26.94 2.29 6.33
C GLN A 231 -27.49 2.60 4.93
N MET A 232 -27.29 1.70 3.95
CA MET A 232 -27.61 1.96 2.54
C MET A 232 -28.92 1.33 2.06
N SER A 233 -29.40 0.26 2.70
CA SER A 233 -30.53 -0.54 2.20
C SER A 233 -31.89 0.14 2.31
N GLY A 234 -32.05 1.12 3.20
CA GLY A 234 -33.35 1.72 3.50
C GLY A 234 -34.40 0.71 3.97
N GLY A 235 -33.96 -0.44 4.52
CA GLY A 235 -34.84 -1.54 4.93
C GLY A 235 -35.21 -2.53 3.83
N ASN A 236 -34.67 -2.39 2.61
CA ASN A 236 -34.85 -3.37 1.55
C ASN A 236 -33.91 -4.58 1.77
N PRO A 237 -34.42 -5.79 2.07
CA PRO A 237 -33.58 -6.98 2.31
C PRO A 237 -32.83 -7.43 1.05
N ASP A 238 -33.34 -7.11 -0.14
CA ASP A 238 -32.74 -7.47 -1.42
C ASP A 238 -31.81 -6.37 -1.96
N TYR A 239 -31.49 -5.35 -1.15
CA TYR A 239 -30.59 -4.29 -1.56
C TYR A 239 -29.19 -4.83 -1.84
N VAL A 240 -28.59 -4.38 -2.93
CA VAL A 240 -27.24 -4.80 -3.32
C VAL A 240 -26.34 -3.58 -3.35
N ILE A 241 -25.25 -3.64 -2.58
CA ILE A 241 -24.25 -2.57 -2.56
C ILE A 241 -23.42 -2.68 -3.84
N THR A 242 -23.74 -1.83 -4.81
CA THR A 242 -22.99 -1.71 -6.07
C THR A 242 -21.87 -0.68 -5.93
N LYS A 243 -20.88 -0.76 -6.83
CA LYS A 243 -19.79 0.20 -6.92
C LYS A 243 -20.30 1.63 -7.18
N ASN A 244 -21.36 1.82 -7.99
CA ASN A 244 -21.97 3.13 -8.23
C ASN A 244 -22.49 3.70 -6.92
N ALA A 245 -23.31 2.92 -6.22
CA ALA A 245 -23.93 3.34 -4.98
C ALA A 245 -22.87 3.71 -3.94
N ALA A 246 -21.84 2.87 -3.79
CA ALA A 246 -20.72 3.13 -2.89
C ALA A 246 -19.93 4.41 -3.26
N ALA A 247 -19.71 4.67 -4.54
CA ALA A 247 -18.97 5.84 -5.01
C ALA A 247 -19.67 7.17 -4.68
N GLN A 248 -20.98 7.17 -4.40
CA GLN A 248 -21.75 8.35 -3.99
C GLN A 248 -21.77 8.56 -2.46
N VAL A 249 -21.30 7.60 -1.66
CA VAL A 249 -21.35 7.69 -0.21
C VAL A 249 -20.25 8.62 0.31
N VAL A 250 -20.67 9.63 1.07
CA VAL A 250 -19.78 10.66 1.64
C VAL A 250 -19.41 10.36 3.10
N SER A 251 -20.23 9.59 3.81
CA SER A 251 -20.03 9.26 5.23
C SER A 251 -20.42 7.82 5.52
N LEU A 252 -19.59 7.13 6.30
CA LEU A 252 -19.86 5.80 6.84
C LEU A 252 -19.59 5.76 8.34
N ASN A 253 -20.53 5.15 9.08
CA ASN A 253 -20.43 4.94 10.51
C ASN A 253 -20.52 3.45 10.84
N CYS A 254 -19.39 2.82 11.14
CA CYS A 254 -19.27 1.38 11.41
C CYS A 254 -18.56 1.09 12.76
N PRO A 255 -19.03 1.64 13.90
CA PRO A 255 -18.36 1.45 15.19
C PRO A 255 -18.72 0.11 15.83
N SER A 256 -17.81 -0.46 16.59
CA SER A 256 -18.03 -1.61 17.49
C SER A 256 -18.67 -2.83 16.81
N ALA A 257 -18.40 -3.04 15.52
CA ALA A 257 -18.97 -4.11 14.73
C ALA A 257 -18.07 -5.36 14.64
N SER A 258 -16.95 -5.38 15.37
CA SER A 258 -15.95 -6.44 15.28
C SER A 258 -15.34 -6.62 13.89
N ILE A 259 -15.24 -5.53 13.11
CA ILE A 259 -14.65 -5.52 11.77
C ILE A 259 -13.13 -5.73 11.85
N SER A 260 -12.59 -6.53 10.94
CA SER A 260 -11.17 -6.89 10.88
C SER A 260 -10.54 -6.72 9.49
N ASN A 261 -11.35 -6.78 8.42
CA ASN A 261 -10.91 -6.52 7.05
C ASN A 261 -11.75 -5.38 6.42
N LEU A 262 -11.06 -4.41 5.80
CA LEU A 262 -11.63 -3.22 5.17
C LEU A 262 -11.81 -3.33 3.65
N ASP A 263 -11.41 -4.44 3.06
CA ASP A 263 -11.59 -4.70 1.63
C ASP A 263 -13.06 -4.52 1.22
N GLY A 264 -13.26 -3.75 0.16
CA GLY A 264 -14.56 -3.26 -0.29
C GLY A 264 -14.71 -1.75 -0.08
N LEU A 265 -14.07 -1.17 0.95
CA LEU A 265 -14.11 0.29 1.17
C LEU A 265 -13.38 1.09 0.09
N GLN A 266 -12.43 0.51 -0.66
CA GLN A 266 -11.71 1.21 -1.74
C GLN A 266 -12.62 1.72 -2.87
N TYR A 267 -13.86 1.22 -2.95
CA TYR A 267 -14.84 1.68 -3.94
C TYR A 267 -15.63 2.92 -3.49
N PHE A 268 -15.48 3.37 -2.24
CA PHE A 268 -16.14 4.54 -1.67
C PHE A 268 -15.33 5.80 -2.00
N THR A 269 -15.21 6.10 -3.29
CA THR A 269 -14.28 7.11 -3.81
C THR A 269 -14.61 8.55 -3.46
N SER A 270 -15.82 8.83 -2.95
CA SER A 270 -16.24 10.15 -2.47
C SER A 270 -16.30 10.23 -0.94
N LEU A 271 -15.81 9.21 -0.23
CA LEU A 271 -15.91 9.13 1.23
C LEU A 271 -15.05 10.20 1.89
N GLN A 272 -15.67 11.02 2.73
CA GLN A 272 -15.03 12.12 3.46
C GLN A 272 -14.99 11.86 4.96
N GLN A 273 -15.95 11.10 5.49
CA GLN A 273 -16.09 10.83 6.92
C GLN A 273 -16.17 9.33 7.14
N LEU A 274 -15.26 8.77 7.95
CA LEU A 274 -15.23 7.35 8.23
C LEU A 274 -15.03 7.10 9.73
N ASN A 275 -16.02 6.48 10.36
CA ASN A 275 -15.91 5.99 11.73
C ASN A 275 -15.84 4.46 11.76
N LEU A 276 -14.70 3.95 12.22
CA LEU A 276 -14.39 2.53 12.41
C LEU A 276 -13.95 2.25 13.86
N SER A 277 -14.39 3.08 14.82
CA SER A 277 -13.98 2.93 16.22
C SER A 277 -14.44 1.62 16.85
N GLY A 278 -13.69 1.09 17.81
CA GLY A 278 -14.07 -0.11 18.58
C GLY A 278 -14.07 -1.42 17.78
N ASN A 279 -13.29 -1.50 16.70
CA ASN A 279 -13.20 -2.70 15.85
C ASN A 279 -11.93 -3.51 16.15
N LYS A 280 -11.58 -4.46 15.27
CA LYS A 280 -10.44 -5.37 15.41
C LYS A 280 -9.39 -5.14 14.32
N LEU A 281 -9.26 -3.89 13.85
CA LEU A 281 -8.35 -3.55 12.76
C LEU A 281 -6.89 -3.65 13.20
N VAL A 282 -6.06 -4.25 12.35
CA VAL A 282 -4.61 -4.38 12.53
C VAL A 282 -3.83 -3.71 11.40
N ASP A 283 -4.36 -3.76 10.18
CA ASP A 283 -3.77 -3.11 9.01
C ASP A 283 -4.15 -1.63 8.94
N GLY A 284 -3.22 -0.75 9.32
CA GLY A 284 -3.37 0.70 9.17
C GLY A 284 -2.81 1.25 7.86
N THR A 285 -2.43 0.40 6.90
CA THR A 285 -1.95 0.83 5.57
C THR A 285 -3.07 0.98 4.56
N PHE A 286 -4.23 0.37 4.82
CA PHE A 286 -5.39 0.44 3.94
C PHE A 286 -5.85 1.87 3.62
N PHE A 287 -5.72 2.80 4.57
CA PHE A 287 -6.28 4.15 4.46
C PHE A 287 -5.70 4.99 3.32
N THR A 288 -4.49 4.69 2.82
CA THR A 288 -3.93 5.36 1.64
C THR A 288 -4.76 5.13 0.36
N ARG A 289 -5.71 4.19 0.39
CA ARG A 289 -6.69 3.95 -0.68
C ARG A 289 -7.90 4.88 -0.62
N LEU A 290 -8.01 5.74 0.40
CA LEU A 290 -9.13 6.66 0.65
C LEU A 290 -8.65 8.12 0.75
N PRO A 291 -8.08 8.70 -0.33
CA PRO A 291 -7.42 10.01 -0.27
C PRO A 291 -8.37 11.19 -0.04
N THR A 292 -9.69 10.98 -0.19
CA THR A 292 -10.73 12.01 -0.02
C THR A 292 -11.17 12.22 1.43
N LEU A 293 -10.65 11.44 2.37
CA LEU A 293 -11.03 11.53 3.77
C LEU A 293 -10.64 12.88 4.38
N HIS A 294 -11.64 13.52 5.01
CA HIS A 294 -11.50 14.73 5.83
C HIS A 294 -11.54 14.40 7.32
N SER A 295 -12.22 13.31 7.70
CA SER A 295 -12.32 12.83 9.08
C SER A 295 -12.19 11.32 9.14
N LEU A 296 -11.31 10.86 10.02
CA LEU A 296 -11.08 9.46 10.27
C LEU A 296 -11.10 9.18 11.77
N ASN A 297 -11.99 8.28 12.20
CA ASN A 297 -11.98 7.73 13.54
C ASN A 297 -11.71 6.22 13.49
N VAL A 298 -10.57 5.81 14.02
CA VAL A 298 -10.12 4.41 14.15
C VAL A 298 -9.78 4.07 15.60
N SER A 299 -10.34 4.82 16.55
CA SER A 299 -10.03 4.61 17.97
C SER A 299 -10.47 3.25 18.48
N GLY A 300 -9.82 2.71 19.51
CA GLY A 300 -10.22 1.42 20.08
C GLY A 300 -10.03 0.24 19.12
N ASN A 301 -8.97 0.26 18.31
CA ASN A 301 -8.58 -0.84 17.41
C ASN A 301 -7.25 -1.46 17.88
N GLN A 302 -6.59 -2.24 17.02
CA GLN A 302 -5.33 -2.93 17.33
C GLN A 302 -4.20 -2.53 16.37
N LEU A 303 -4.27 -1.32 15.81
CA LEU A 303 -3.32 -0.82 14.82
C LEU A 303 -1.95 -0.62 15.46
N SER A 304 -0.90 -1.16 14.83
CA SER A 304 0.51 -0.92 15.24
C SER A 304 1.18 0.19 14.43
N ILE A 305 0.72 0.39 13.19
CA ILE A 305 1.13 1.47 12.30
C ILE A 305 -0.14 2.09 11.73
N LEU A 306 -0.16 3.42 11.56
CA LEU A 306 -1.20 4.13 10.83
C LEU A 306 -0.57 4.95 9.71
N ASN A 307 -0.80 4.55 8.45
CA ASN A 307 -0.26 5.24 7.28
C ASN A 307 -1.34 6.07 6.59
N LEU A 308 -1.17 7.39 6.61
CA LEU A 308 -2.08 8.39 6.06
C LEU A 308 -1.38 9.25 5.00
N GLN A 309 -0.28 8.77 4.41
CA GLN A 309 0.35 9.42 3.26
C GLN A 309 -0.65 9.54 2.10
N GLY A 310 -0.70 10.70 1.45
CA GLY A 310 -1.63 11.00 0.36
C GLY A 310 -3.01 11.49 0.82
N LEU A 311 -3.31 11.55 2.12
CA LEU A 311 -4.56 12.09 2.65
C LEU A 311 -4.41 13.59 2.96
N SER A 312 -4.12 14.38 1.94
CA SER A 312 -3.86 15.83 2.07
C SER A 312 -5.09 16.63 2.55
N ALA A 313 -6.29 16.08 2.39
CA ALA A 313 -7.54 16.70 2.83
C ALA A 313 -7.93 16.38 4.29
N LEU A 314 -7.17 15.50 4.97
CA LEU A 314 -7.51 15.06 6.32
C LEU A 314 -7.38 16.23 7.30
N ASN A 315 -8.43 16.44 8.10
CA ASN A 315 -8.55 17.52 9.06
C ASN A 315 -8.85 17.03 10.48
N VAL A 316 -9.56 15.91 10.61
CA VAL A 316 -9.92 15.32 11.90
C VAL A 316 -9.38 13.89 11.96
N LEU A 317 -8.55 13.61 12.96
CA LEU A 317 -8.04 12.27 13.22
C LEU A 317 -8.25 11.88 14.67
N ASN A 318 -8.99 10.79 14.90
CA ASN A 318 -8.99 10.07 16.16
C ASN A 318 -8.47 8.65 15.94
N ALA A 319 -7.32 8.33 16.52
CA ALA A 319 -6.69 7.02 16.52
C ALA A 319 -6.27 6.58 17.93
N SER A 320 -6.96 7.09 18.96
CA SER A 320 -6.66 6.75 20.35
C SER A 320 -6.94 5.29 20.68
N ASN A 321 -6.41 4.81 21.80
CA ASN A 321 -6.65 3.44 22.29
C ASN A 321 -6.34 2.38 21.21
N ASN A 322 -5.13 2.44 20.66
CA ASN A 322 -4.59 1.48 19.70
C ASN A 322 -3.25 0.93 20.23
N LYS A 323 -2.44 0.32 19.36
CA LYS A 323 -1.08 -0.16 19.67
C LYS A 323 -0.04 0.59 18.84
N LEU A 324 -0.32 1.84 18.46
CA LEU A 324 0.46 2.57 17.47
C LEU A 324 1.86 2.84 18.00
N VAL A 325 2.86 2.41 17.23
CA VAL A 325 4.27 2.78 17.40
C VAL A 325 4.66 3.84 16.38
N THR A 326 3.90 3.98 15.29
CA THR A 326 4.16 4.95 14.22
C THR A 326 2.87 5.45 13.58
N VAL A 327 2.80 6.77 13.37
CA VAL A 327 1.78 7.43 12.54
C VAL A 327 2.50 8.21 11.44
N LEU A 328 2.12 7.96 10.18
CA LEU A 328 2.69 8.64 9.01
C LEU A 328 1.64 9.60 8.44
N LEU A 329 1.73 10.89 8.77
CA LEU A 329 0.85 11.93 8.23
C LEU A 329 1.36 12.45 6.89
N ASP A 330 0.46 12.77 5.97
CA ASP A 330 0.82 13.49 4.75
C ASP A 330 1.40 14.87 5.11
N ALA A 331 2.51 15.24 4.46
CA ALA A 331 3.21 16.50 4.75
C ALA A 331 2.37 17.75 4.44
N SER A 332 1.34 17.62 3.60
CA SER A 332 0.42 18.70 3.21
C SER A 332 -0.90 18.65 3.97
N SER A 333 -1.07 17.72 4.90
CA SER A 333 -2.26 17.67 5.77
C SER A 333 -2.18 18.73 6.87
N TYR A 334 -3.30 19.38 7.15
CA TYR A 334 -3.43 20.41 8.19
C TYR A 334 -4.61 20.06 9.10
N LEU A 335 -4.31 19.30 10.14
CA LEU A 335 -5.29 18.82 11.10
C LEU A 335 -5.81 19.97 11.97
N ASN A 336 -7.11 19.93 12.28
CA ASN A 336 -7.75 20.75 13.30
C ASN A 336 -7.96 19.95 14.60
N TYR A 337 -8.13 18.63 14.50
CA TYR A 337 -8.32 17.75 15.64
C TYR A 337 -7.41 16.53 15.52
N LEU A 338 -6.62 16.28 16.55
CA LEU A 338 -5.75 15.12 16.66
C LEU A 338 -5.91 14.46 18.04
N ASP A 339 -6.34 13.21 18.04
CA ASP A 339 -6.30 12.34 19.22
C ASP A 339 -5.56 11.05 18.86
N VAL A 340 -4.37 10.87 19.41
CA VAL A 340 -3.55 9.64 19.32
C VAL A 340 -3.20 9.13 20.72
N SER A 341 -4.01 9.50 21.72
CA SER A 341 -3.81 9.11 23.11
C SER A 341 -3.89 7.59 23.33
N TYR A 342 -3.31 7.08 24.41
CA TYR A 342 -3.33 5.66 24.75
C TYR A 342 -2.79 4.78 23.61
N ASN A 343 -1.53 5.03 23.25
CA ASN A 343 -0.79 4.30 22.23
C ASN A 343 0.64 4.00 22.75
N SER A 344 1.59 3.70 21.86
CA SER A 344 2.99 3.42 22.22
C SER A 344 3.97 4.23 21.36
N LEU A 345 3.58 5.45 20.99
CA LEU A 345 4.39 6.35 20.17
C LEU A 345 5.60 6.84 20.97
N SER A 346 6.81 6.67 20.43
CA SER A 346 8.05 7.17 21.03
C SER A 346 8.45 8.55 20.53
N GLN A 347 8.02 8.91 19.32
CA GLN A 347 8.25 10.19 18.66
C GLN A 347 7.04 10.55 17.81
N MET A 348 6.69 11.83 17.73
CA MET A 348 5.75 12.35 16.75
C MET A 348 5.96 13.86 16.58
N ASP A 349 6.58 14.28 15.48
CA ASP A 349 6.75 15.70 15.19
C ASP A 349 5.48 16.26 14.55
N ILE A 350 4.81 17.19 15.24
CA ILE A 350 3.59 17.84 14.75
C ILE A 350 3.79 19.32 14.42
N THR A 351 5.04 19.80 14.32
CA THR A 351 5.35 21.24 14.09
C THR A 351 4.65 21.86 12.88
N VAL A 352 4.40 21.06 11.83
CA VAL A 352 3.70 21.50 10.61
C VAL A 352 2.17 21.62 10.79
N GLN A 353 1.61 21.00 11.82
CA GLN A 353 0.16 20.93 12.11
C GLN A 353 -0.33 22.16 12.89
N ASN A 354 0.09 23.36 12.49
CA ASN A 354 -0.16 24.61 13.24
C ASN A 354 -1.63 25.09 13.23
N THR A 355 -2.52 24.40 12.51
CA THR A 355 -3.97 24.62 12.47
C THR A 355 -4.75 23.86 13.55
N LEU A 356 -4.07 23.03 14.35
CA LEU A 356 -4.69 22.23 15.41
C LEU A 356 -5.41 23.11 16.43
N ASN A 357 -6.68 22.78 16.69
CA ASN A 357 -7.48 23.34 17.78
C ASN A 357 -7.45 22.42 19.01
N TYR A 358 -7.41 21.11 18.80
CA TYR A 358 -7.38 20.10 19.86
C TYR A 358 -6.28 19.09 19.59
N VAL A 359 -5.47 18.81 20.63
CA VAL A 359 -4.40 17.81 20.58
C VAL A 359 -4.43 16.97 21.85
N ASP A 360 -4.64 15.67 21.69
CA ASP A 360 -4.39 14.68 22.73
C ASP A 360 -3.39 13.63 22.25
N MET A 361 -2.23 13.63 22.88
CA MET A 361 -1.18 12.62 22.69
C MET A 361 -0.76 12.01 24.04
N SER A 362 -1.65 12.09 25.04
CA SER A 362 -1.42 11.54 26.37
C SER A 362 -1.28 10.02 26.37
N ASN A 363 -0.67 9.46 27.41
CA ASN A 363 -0.50 8.01 27.59
C ASN A 363 0.21 7.36 26.39
N ASN A 364 1.41 7.87 26.11
CA ASN A 364 2.33 7.38 25.08
C ASN A 364 3.76 7.29 25.66
N LEU A 365 4.76 7.11 24.81
CA LEU A 365 6.18 7.05 25.19
C LEU A 365 6.97 8.22 24.60
N LEU A 366 6.30 9.34 24.31
CA LEU A 366 6.88 10.44 23.53
C LEU A 366 8.02 11.11 24.30
N THR A 367 9.18 11.25 23.65
CA THR A 367 10.27 12.09 24.18
C THR A 367 10.36 13.45 23.49
N SER A 368 9.64 13.63 22.37
CA SER A 368 9.52 14.89 21.65
C SER A 368 8.21 14.95 20.88
N VAL A 369 7.63 16.15 20.83
CA VAL A 369 6.47 16.50 19.98
C VAL A 369 6.80 17.66 19.01
N GLY A 370 8.07 18.04 18.95
CA GLY A 370 8.52 19.26 18.29
C GLY A 370 8.23 20.53 19.09
N ASN A 371 8.24 21.68 18.40
CA ASN A 371 8.04 22.99 19.00
C ASN A 371 6.64 23.54 18.69
N LEU A 372 5.83 23.73 19.74
CA LEU A 372 4.42 24.12 19.62
C LEU A 372 4.21 25.65 19.64
N SER A 373 5.28 26.46 19.66
CA SER A 373 5.19 27.93 19.79
C SER A 373 4.32 28.63 18.74
N ASN A 374 4.11 28.01 17.57
CA ASN A 374 3.35 28.57 16.45
C ASN A 374 1.91 28.04 16.33
N PHE A 375 1.40 27.29 17.32
CA PHE A 375 0.05 26.73 17.27
C PHE A 375 -1.00 27.77 17.65
N SER A 376 -1.19 28.78 16.82
CA SER A 376 -2.05 29.94 17.15
C SER A 376 -3.52 29.59 17.36
N SER A 377 -4.01 28.47 16.83
CA SER A 377 -5.42 28.05 16.91
C SER A 377 -5.72 27.06 18.03
N VAL A 378 -4.70 26.58 18.75
CA VAL A 378 -4.87 25.50 19.74
C VAL A 378 -5.59 25.99 20.98
N ASN A 379 -6.59 25.23 21.40
CA ASN A 379 -7.41 25.50 22.57
C ASN A 379 -7.09 24.54 23.72
N SER A 380 -6.80 23.28 23.41
CA SER A 380 -6.57 22.23 24.40
C SER A 380 -5.39 21.34 24.02
N ILE A 381 -4.47 21.13 24.96
CA ILE A 381 -3.29 20.26 24.82
C ILE A 381 -3.26 19.22 25.95
N TYR A 382 -3.27 17.95 25.60
CA TYR A 382 -3.11 16.83 26.54
C TYR A 382 -1.86 16.03 26.17
N LEU A 383 -0.85 16.04 27.05
CA LEU A 383 0.44 15.36 26.86
C LEU A 383 0.86 14.57 28.11
N GLN A 384 -0.05 14.40 29.06
CA GLN A 384 0.26 13.68 30.29
C GLN A 384 0.66 12.21 30.04
N ASN A 385 1.43 11.63 30.95
CA ASN A 385 1.96 10.26 30.83
C ASN A 385 2.77 10.07 29.54
N ASN A 386 3.89 10.78 29.45
CA ASN A 386 4.89 10.70 28.39
C ASN A 386 6.30 10.85 29.00
N SER A 387 7.32 11.11 28.18
CA SER A 387 8.72 11.35 28.59
C SER A 387 9.26 12.66 28.00
N LEU A 388 8.41 13.69 27.89
CA LEU A 388 8.77 14.99 27.33
C LEU A 388 9.56 15.84 28.33
N THR A 389 10.57 16.57 27.85
CA THR A 389 11.31 17.54 28.67
C THR A 389 10.94 18.99 28.35
N GLN A 390 10.42 19.27 27.16
CA GLN A 390 10.01 20.60 26.69
C GLN A 390 9.09 20.49 25.47
N ILE A 391 8.32 21.54 25.18
CA ILE A 391 7.44 21.64 23.99
C ILE A 391 7.51 23.02 23.30
N GLY A 392 8.53 23.82 23.65
CA GLY A 392 8.67 25.20 23.18
C GLY A 392 8.04 26.23 24.13
N ASN A 393 7.98 27.48 23.65
CA ASN A 393 7.46 28.64 24.38
C ASN A 393 6.00 28.90 23.99
N LEU A 394 5.09 28.90 24.96
CA LEU A 394 3.65 29.01 24.75
C LEU A 394 3.09 30.40 25.08
N ALA A 395 3.93 31.39 25.37
CA ALA A 395 3.51 32.73 25.77
C ALA A 395 2.54 33.39 24.75
N ASN A 396 2.76 33.17 23.46
CA ASN A 396 1.95 33.74 22.38
C ASN A 396 0.63 33.00 22.13
N ILE A 397 0.51 31.75 22.58
CA ILE A 397 -0.69 30.94 22.36
C ILE A 397 -1.55 30.83 23.62
N PHE A 398 -1.03 31.21 24.79
CA PHE A 398 -1.74 31.21 26.08
C PHE A 398 -2.90 32.23 26.14
N ASN A 399 -4.07 31.80 26.63
CA ASN A 399 -5.20 32.67 26.92
C ASN A 399 -5.07 33.39 28.30
N ASN A 400 -4.01 34.16 28.45
CA ASN A 400 -4.09 35.60 28.68
C ASN A 400 -2.70 36.23 28.51
N GLY A 401 -2.17 35.95 27.31
CA GLY A 401 -1.29 36.79 26.49
C GLY A 401 -1.82 36.95 25.04
N GLN A 402 -3.15 36.82 24.86
CA GLN A 402 -3.98 36.90 23.61
C GLN A 402 -3.95 35.73 22.61
N GLY A 403 -3.48 34.54 23.03
CA GLY A 403 -3.66 33.31 22.25
C GLY A 403 -4.94 32.54 22.61
N ASN A 404 -5.13 31.36 21.99
CA ASN A 404 -6.36 30.56 22.10
C ASN A 404 -6.32 29.42 23.15
N LEU A 405 -5.16 29.11 23.75
CA LEU A 405 -4.97 27.97 24.64
C LEU A 405 -5.67 28.19 25.98
N LEU A 406 -6.71 27.39 26.23
CA LEU A 406 -7.52 27.39 27.46
C LEU A 406 -7.09 26.31 28.44
N TYR A 407 -6.72 25.13 27.92
CA TYR A 407 -6.44 23.97 28.75
C TYR A 407 -5.15 23.30 28.32
N MET A 408 -4.33 22.94 29.30
CA MET A 408 -3.15 22.13 29.08
C MET A 408 -3.04 21.11 30.21
N ASN A 409 -2.61 19.89 29.91
CA ASN A 409 -2.17 18.92 30.91
C ASN A 409 -0.88 18.26 30.44
N ILE A 410 0.20 18.47 31.20
CA ILE A 410 1.54 17.94 30.92
C ILE A 410 2.13 17.17 32.10
N SER A 411 1.28 16.75 33.04
CA SER A 411 1.68 15.93 34.19
C SER A 411 2.35 14.60 33.79
N CYS A 412 3.06 13.98 34.72
CA CYS A 412 3.69 12.67 34.52
C CYS A 412 4.66 12.66 33.32
N ASN A 413 5.55 13.65 33.27
CA ASN A 413 6.64 13.78 32.28
C ASN A 413 8.01 13.92 32.98
N LEU A 414 9.02 13.23 32.47
CA LEU A 414 10.38 13.18 33.03
C LEU A 414 11.16 14.50 32.84
N PRO A 415 11.89 14.93 33.89
CA PRO A 415 11.72 16.26 34.47
C PRO A 415 11.44 17.34 33.42
N PHE A 416 10.15 17.66 33.27
CA PHE A 416 9.70 18.68 32.33
C PHE A 416 10.18 20.07 32.76
N LEU A 417 10.78 20.82 31.83
CA LEU A 417 11.37 22.14 32.07
C LEU A 417 10.29 23.22 31.98
N CYS A 418 9.49 23.40 33.02
CA CYS A 418 8.36 24.36 33.03
C CYS A 418 8.75 25.81 32.68
N ASN A 419 10.01 26.20 32.93
CA ASN A 419 10.54 27.52 32.56
C ASN A 419 10.66 27.73 31.05
N THR A 420 10.73 26.68 30.22
CA THR A 420 10.80 26.81 28.75
C THR A 420 9.47 27.26 28.15
N LEU A 421 8.36 27.12 28.90
CA LEU A 421 7.02 27.46 28.43
C LEU A 421 6.79 28.98 28.30
N GLY A 422 7.62 29.83 28.93
CA GLY A 422 7.47 31.28 28.88
C GLY A 422 6.27 31.83 29.67
N LEU A 423 5.73 31.06 30.62
CA LEU A 423 4.49 31.36 31.36
C LEU A 423 4.73 31.62 32.86
N SER A 424 5.78 32.34 33.26
CA SER A 424 6.09 32.58 34.68
C SER A 424 6.06 34.05 35.11
N SER A 425 5.88 34.99 34.18
CA SER A 425 6.08 36.43 34.47
C SER A 425 4.88 37.07 35.15
N THR A 426 3.65 36.69 34.78
CA THR A 426 2.41 37.28 35.36
C THR A 426 1.70 36.31 36.31
N PRO A 427 0.85 36.81 37.24
CA PRO A 427 0.01 35.95 38.09
C PRO A 427 -0.85 34.97 37.27
N ALA A 428 -1.52 35.46 36.23
CA ALA A 428 -2.37 34.62 35.36
C ALA A 428 -1.60 33.48 34.69
N GLN A 429 -0.36 33.74 34.25
CA GLN A 429 0.49 32.71 33.66
C GLN A 429 0.92 31.64 34.69
N ARG A 430 1.29 32.06 35.92
CA ARG A 430 1.64 31.13 37.00
C ARG A 430 0.44 30.29 37.43
N ASP A 431 -0.74 30.88 37.49
CA ASP A 431 -1.99 30.16 37.78
C ASP A 431 -2.27 29.12 36.69
N PHE A 432 -2.10 29.48 35.41
CA PHE A 432 -2.24 28.53 34.30
C PHE A 432 -1.24 27.37 34.39
N LEU A 433 0.04 27.64 34.68
CA LEU A 433 1.04 26.58 34.88
C LEU A 433 0.65 25.61 36.01
N THR A 434 0.06 26.14 37.08
CA THR A 434 -0.43 25.34 38.21
C THR A 434 -1.57 24.42 37.79
N HIS A 435 -2.57 24.94 37.05
CA HIS A 435 -3.66 24.14 36.50
C HIS A 435 -3.20 23.15 35.43
N SER A 436 -2.08 23.45 34.76
CA SER A 436 -1.50 22.58 33.74
C SER A 436 -0.72 21.39 34.30
N LEU A 437 -0.58 21.31 35.62
CA LEU A 437 0.15 20.27 36.35
C LEU A 437 1.60 20.13 35.86
N CYS A 438 2.22 21.25 35.46
CA CYS A 438 3.60 21.24 35.00
C CYS A 438 4.57 20.81 36.10
N GLY A 439 5.42 19.82 35.82
CA GLY A 439 6.38 19.29 36.78
C GLY A 439 5.77 18.37 37.85
N VAL A 440 4.47 18.09 37.79
CA VAL A 440 3.79 17.15 38.70
C VAL A 440 3.98 15.73 38.19
N ASN A 441 4.69 14.88 38.96
CA ASN A 441 5.11 13.54 38.55
C ASN A 441 4.76 12.43 39.55
N ASP A 442 4.06 12.77 40.63
CA ASP A 442 3.73 11.92 41.77
C ASP A 442 2.24 11.55 41.84
N LEU A 443 1.47 11.81 40.78
CA LEU A 443 0.07 11.41 40.68
C LEU A 443 -0.06 9.87 40.55
N PRO A 444 -1.14 9.28 41.09
CA PRO A 444 -1.47 7.88 40.82
C PRO A 444 -1.57 7.62 39.31
N GLY A 445 -0.81 6.65 38.81
CA GLY A 445 -0.77 6.32 37.38
C GLY A 445 0.31 7.03 36.57
N CYS A 446 1.03 8.02 37.13
CA CYS A 446 2.28 8.48 36.52
C CYS A 446 3.24 7.28 36.41
N HIS A 447 3.91 7.12 35.27
CA HIS A 447 5.00 6.15 35.12
C HIS A 447 5.97 6.33 36.27
N THR A 448 6.01 5.36 37.19
CA THR A 448 6.92 5.40 38.32
C THR A 448 8.33 5.36 37.76
N SER A 449 9.00 6.51 37.74
CA SER A 449 10.46 6.50 37.69
C SER A 449 10.96 5.59 38.80
N PRO A 450 11.95 4.74 38.56
CA PRO A 450 12.45 3.84 39.57
C PRO A 450 12.89 4.69 40.77
N LYS A 451 12.14 4.58 41.87
CA LYS A 451 12.61 4.94 43.20
C LYS A 451 13.86 4.12 43.42
N ASN A 452 15.04 4.68 43.11
CA ASN A 452 16.36 4.37 43.65
C ASN A 452 17.44 5.06 42.81
N SER A 453 17.64 6.35 43.06
CA SER A 453 18.95 7.01 42.91
C SER A 453 19.22 7.68 44.26
N PRO A 454 20.21 7.21 45.05
CA PRO A 454 20.49 7.83 46.33
C PRO A 454 21.01 9.24 46.10
N SER A 455 20.36 10.23 46.73
CA SER A 455 20.85 11.59 46.79
C SER A 455 22.29 11.61 47.36
N PRO A 456 23.21 12.43 46.83
CA PRO A 456 24.51 12.61 47.47
C PRO A 456 24.31 13.29 48.82
N ASN A 457 24.89 12.70 49.86
CA ASN A 457 25.06 13.20 51.22
C ASN A 457 24.94 14.73 51.35
N LYS A 458 23.88 15.20 52.04
CA LYS A 458 23.98 16.41 52.86
C LYS A 458 24.30 15.97 54.28
N THR A 459 25.58 15.98 54.62
CA THR A 459 26.05 16.03 56.01
C THR A 459 25.42 17.24 56.70
N LYS A 460 24.44 16.98 57.57
CA LYS A 460 24.16 17.86 58.71
C LYS A 460 24.86 17.26 59.92
N GLN A 461 25.97 17.87 60.31
CA GLN A 461 26.45 17.81 61.69
C GLN A 461 25.39 18.49 62.55
N ASP A 462 24.71 17.71 63.39
CA ASP A 462 24.01 18.25 64.55
C ASP A 462 24.77 17.83 65.82
N VAL A 463 25.29 18.86 66.46
CA VAL A 463 25.73 18.90 67.85
C VAL A 463 24.57 18.47 68.74
N LYS A 464 24.79 17.49 69.63
CA LYS A 464 24.16 17.44 70.96
C LYS A 464 24.89 16.47 71.89
N THR A 465 25.74 17.08 72.72
CA THR A 465 25.95 16.82 74.15
C THR A 465 25.12 15.70 74.79
N LYS A 466 25.82 14.75 75.43
CA LYS A 466 25.38 14.15 76.70
C LYS A 466 26.59 13.94 77.63
N ASN A 467 26.64 14.73 78.68
CA ASN A 467 27.36 14.44 79.92
C ASN A 467 26.87 13.12 80.51
N LYS A 468 27.79 12.27 80.99
CA LYS A 468 27.86 11.80 82.39
C LYS A 468 29.00 10.79 82.56
N SER A 469 29.71 11.01 83.67
CA SER A 469 30.69 10.14 84.35
C SER A 469 32.12 10.22 83.83
#